data_AF-A0A329KQP4-F1
#
_entry.id   AF-A0A329KQP4-F1
#
_cell.length_a   1.000
_cell.length_b   1.000
_cell.length_c   1.000
_cell.angle_alpha   90.00
_cell.angle_beta   90.00
_cell.angle_gamma   90.00
#
_symmetry.space_group_name_H-M   'P 1'
#
loop_
_entity.id
_entity.type
_entity.pdbx_description
1 polymer ?
#
loop_
_entity_poly.entity_id
_entity_poly.type
_entity_poly.pdbx_seq_one_letter_code
_entity_poly.pdbx_strand_id
1 'polypeptide(L)'
;MTPEQSRAQVVNAAREIATTLGLKGVTAHFSRDSCNDQAVAPFRGIVGIAYDHAPTLEASRAEIEQMVATLKQHGWGGPGDFRTHGSAVSKQGVTAVFDPYSPVQNSGGSITIYGECKDMTTKANTLPEPIPQDQLA
;
A
#
# COMPACT_ATOMS: atom_id res chain seq x y z
N MET A 1 15.37 -10.28 -6.76
CA MET A 1 14.23 -10.59 -5.86
C MET A 1 13.38 -11.65 -6.55
N THR A 2 12.91 -12.68 -5.85
CA THR A 2 11.95 -13.66 -6.39
C THR A 2 10.51 -13.15 -6.28
N PRO A 3 9.52 -13.77 -6.95
CA PRO A 3 8.12 -13.36 -6.84
C PRO A 3 7.58 -13.51 -5.41
N GLU A 4 8.03 -14.52 -4.68
CA GLU A 4 7.66 -14.77 -3.29
C GLU A 4 8.27 -13.74 -2.35
N GLN A 5 9.55 -13.37 -2.58
CA GLN A 5 10.20 -12.29 -1.83
C GLN A 5 9.49 -10.94 -2.07
N SER A 6 9.10 -10.68 -3.32
CA SER A 6 8.34 -9.48 -3.70
C SER A 6 6.97 -9.42 -3.01
N ARG A 7 6.23 -10.54 -3.00
CA ARG A 7 4.96 -10.66 -2.24
C ARG A 7 5.17 -10.46 -0.75
N ALA A 8 6.13 -11.16 -0.16
CA ALA A 8 6.40 -11.10 1.27
C ALA A 8 6.77 -9.67 1.71
N GLN A 9 7.55 -8.94 0.90
CA GLN A 9 7.92 -7.56 1.19
C GLN A 9 6.71 -6.67 1.44
N VAL A 10 5.74 -6.67 0.53
CA VAL A 10 4.55 -5.79 0.63
C VAL A 10 3.50 -6.31 1.62
N VAL A 11 3.33 -7.63 1.76
CA VAL A 11 2.40 -8.20 2.75
C VAL A 11 2.89 -7.95 4.18
N ASN A 12 4.20 -8.06 4.43
CA ASN A 12 4.76 -7.73 5.74
C ASN A 12 4.61 -6.24 6.07
N ALA A 13 4.83 -5.36 5.09
CA ALA A 13 4.59 -3.93 5.24
C ALA A 13 3.10 -3.61 5.51
N ALA A 14 2.19 -4.32 4.84
CA ALA A 14 0.75 -4.17 5.05
C ALA A 14 0.33 -4.55 6.48
N ARG A 15 0.85 -5.68 6.98
CA ARG A 15 0.65 -6.09 8.38
C ARG A 15 1.19 -5.03 9.34
N GLU A 16 2.43 -4.58 9.15
CA GLU A 16 3.04 -3.55 9.99
C GLU A 16 2.19 -2.27 10.04
N ILE A 17 1.73 -1.78 8.89
CA ILE A 17 0.88 -0.58 8.80
C ILE A 17 -0.45 -0.80 9.51
N ALA A 18 -1.13 -1.92 9.23
CA ALA A 18 -2.43 -2.21 9.83
C ALA A 18 -2.35 -2.29 11.36
N THR A 19 -1.33 -2.97 11.90
CA THR A 19 -1.10 -3.08 13.34
C THR A 19 -0.68 -1.75 13.96
N THR A 20 0.25 -1.02 13.34
CA THR A 20 0.78 0.25 13.88
C THR A 20 -0.29 1.34 13.94
N LEU A 21 -1.16 1.40 12.93
CA LEU A 21 -2.26 2.36 12.88
C LEU A 21 -3.51 1.88 13.63
N GLY A 22 -3.56 0.61 14.04
CA GLY A 22 -4.73 0.03 14.71
C GLY A 22 -5.98 0.04 13.83
N LEU A 23 -5.82 -0.12 12.51
CA LEU A 23 -6.92 -0.03 11.53
C LEU A 23 -8.07 -0.99 11.85
N LYS A 24 -9.29 -0.58 11.53
CA LYS A 24 -10.52 -1.37 11.69
C LYS A 24 -11.09 -1.73 10.32
N GLY A 25 -11.90 -2.79 10.27
CA GLY A 25 -12.53 -3.25 9.01
C GLY A 25 -11.53 -3.62 7.90
N VAL A 26 -10.32 -4.04 8.26
CA VAL A 26 -9.23 -4.23 7.30
C VAL A 26 -9.59 -5.33 6.30
N THR A 27 -9.54 -5.00 5.01
CA THR A 27 -9.49 -5.97 3.92
C THR A 27 -8.34 -5.61 3.02
N ALA A 28 -7.60 -6.59 2.51
CA ALA A 28 -6.49 -6.32 1.62
C ALA A 28 -6.42 -7.30 0.45
N HIS A 29 -5.86 -6.81 -0.64
CA HIS A 29 -5.64 -7.60 -1.85
C HIS A 29 -4.20 -7.44 -2.29
N PHE A 30 -3.64 -8.50 -2.88
CA PHE A 30 -2.32 -8.51 -3.45
C PHE A 30 -2.39 -8.60 -4.98
N SER A 31 -1.51 -7.88 -5.66
CA SER A 31 -1.29 -8.05 -7.10
C SER A 31 0.18 -7.87 -7.44
N ARG A 32 0.53 -8.23 -8.68
CA ARG A 32 1.83 -7.94 -9.28
C ARG A 32 1.61 -7.03 -10.46
N ASP A 33 2.50 -6.05 -10.59
CA ASP A 33 2.45 -5.10 -11.68
C ASP A 33 3.85 -4.85 -12.22
N SER A 34 3.94 -4.70 -13.53
CA SER A 34 5.13 -4.25 -14.23
C SER A 34 5.47 -2.84 -13.78
N CYS A 35 6.76 -2.57 -13.62
CA CYS A 35 7.24 -1.23 -13.30
C CYS A 35 7.43 -0.33 -14.53
N ASN A 36 7.09 -0.83 -15.72
CA ASN A 36 7.09 -0.10 -16.98
C ASN A 36 5.78 -0.29 -17.74
N ASP A 37 5.58 0.55 -18.74
CA ASP A 37 4.44 0.57 -19.67
C ASP A 37 4.46 -0.56 -20.70
N GLN A 38 5.55 -1.32 -20.82
CA GLN A 38 5.65 -2.47 -21.73
C GLN A 38 5.13 -3.78 -21.12
N ALA A 39 4.66 -3.76 -19.86
CA ALA A 39 4.19 -4.94 -19.13
C ALA A 39 5.22 -6.08 -19.02
N VAL A 40 6.51 -5.74 -18.96
CA VAL A 40 7.62 -6.69 -18.82
C VAL A 40 8.42 -6.40 -17.55
N ALA A 41 9.31 -7.32 -17.18
CA ALA A 41 10.19 -7.14 -16.03
C ALA A 41 10.97 -5.80 -16.08
N PRO A 42 11.25 -5.17 -14.92
CA PRO A 42 10.99 -5.67 -13.57
C PRO A 42 9.54 -5.51 -13.11
N PHE A 43 9.07 -6.47 -12.33
CA PHE A 43 7.80 -6.43 -11.61
C PHE A 43 8.00 -6.03 -10.13
N ARG A 44 6.92 -5.59 -9.51
CA ARG A 44 6.80 -5.34 -8.07
C ARG A 44 5.53 -6.00 -7.52
N GLY A 45 5.52 -6.29 -6.23
CA GLY A 45 4.30 -6.56 -5.47
C GLY A 45 3.54 -5.27 -5.17
N ILE A 46 2.22 -5.36 -5.10
CA ILE A 46 1.33 -4.29 -4.67
C ILE A 46 0.35 -4.86 -3.66
N VAL A 47 0.09 -4.15 -2.57
CA VAL A 47 -1.02 -4.43 -1.66
C VAL A 47 -1.95 -3.22 -1.60
N GLY A 48 -3.24 -3.44 -1.85
CA GLY A 48 -4.27 -2.45 -1.57
C GLY A 48 -4.99 -2.80 -0.27
N ILE A 49 -5.11 -1.85 0.66
CA ILE A 49 -5.83 -1.99 1.93
C ILE A 49 -7.06 -1.08 1.89
N ALA A 50 -8.22 -1.64 2.20
CA ALA A 50 -9.40 -0.89 2.61
C ALA A 50 -9.60 -1.05 4.13
N TYR A 51 -10.11 0.00 4.77
CA TYR A 51 -10.34 0.07 6.21
C TYR A 51 -11.56 0.95 6.50
N ASP A 52 -12.05 0.91 7.74
CA ASP A 52 -13.11 1.79 8.22
C ASP A 52 -12.59 3.23 8.32
N HIS A 53 -12.63 3.95 7.20
CA HIS A 53 -12.14 5.33 7.09
C HIS A 53 -13.16 6.37 7.55
N ALA A 54 -12.71 7.59 7.80
CA ALA A 54 -13.60 8.69 8.12
C ALA A 54 -14.61 8.99 6.96
N PRO A 55 -15.86 9.36 7.27
CA PRO A 55 -16.96 9.37 6.29
C PRO A 55 -17.02 10.61 5.40
N THR A 56 -16.13 11.60 5.58
CA THR A 56 -16.08 12.82 4.77
C THR A 56 -14.67 13.04 4.24
N LEU A 57 -14.55 13.75 3.11
CA LEU A 57 -13.26 14.07 2.50
C LEU A 57 -12.34 14.83 3.47
N GLU A 58 -12.89 15.81 4.19
CA GLU A 58 -12.13 16.61 5.15
C GLU A 58 -11.63 15.77 6.32
N ALA A 59 -12.52 14.95 6.92
CA ALA A 59 -12.14 14.09 8.03
C ALA A 59 -11.14 13.00 7.59
N SER A 60 -11.30 12.44 6.38
CA SER A 60 -10.36 11.46 5.83
C SER A 60 -8.98 12.05 5.56
N ARG A 61 -8.89 13.32 5.16
CA ARG A 61 -7.59 14.02 5.04
C ARG A 61 -6.90 14.18 6.39
N ALA A 62 -7.63 14.63 7.41
CA ALA A 62 -7.08 14.77 8.76
C ALA A 62 -6.66 13.41 9.35
N GLU A 63 -7.45 12.36 9.10
CA GLU A 63 -7.11 10.99 9.46
C GLU A 63 -5.79 10.53 8.81
N ILE A 64 -5.63 10.76 7.50
CA ILE A 64 -4.40 10.43 6.77
C ILE A 64 -3.19 11.20 7.32
N GLU A 65 -3.34 12.48 7.65
CA GLU A 65 -2.27 13.28 8.26
C GLU A 65 -1.80 12.66 9.59
N GLN A 66 -2.75 12.23 10.43
CA GLN A 66 -2.45 11.55 11.68
C GLN A 66 -1.77 10.19 11.44
N MET A 67 -2.26 9.39 10.49
CA MET A 67 -1.65 8.10 10.15
C MET A 67 -0.19 8.26 9.69
N VAL A 68 0.07 9.24 8.81
CA VAL A 68 1.41 9.56 8.33
C VAL A 68 2.32 10.00 9.48
N ALA A 69 1.81 10.83 10.41
CA ALA A 69 2.57 11.25 11.59
C ALA A 69 2.92 10.05 12.48
N THR A 70 1.97 9.16 12.74
CA THR A 70 2.18 7.93 13.51
C THR A 70 3.21 7.02 12.85
N LEU A 71 3.10 6.74 11.55
CA LEU A 71 4.07 5.89 10.85
C LEU A 71 5.48 6.49 10.88
N LYS A 72 5.61 7.82 10.80
CA LYS A 72 6.91 8.50 10.94
C LYS A 72 7.55 8.27 12.31
N GLN A 73 6.76 8.22 13.37
CA GLN A 73 7.25 7.87 14.71
C GLN A 73 7.71 6.40 14.79
N HIS A 74 7.20 5.53 13.91
CA HIS A 74 7.56 4.12 13.79
C HIS A 74 8.61 3.82 12.69
N GLY A 75 9.41 4.83 12.33
CA GLY A 75 10.56 4.68 11.44
C GLY A 75 10.24 4.68 9.96
N TRP A 76 9.02 5.07 9.57
CA TRP A 76 8.71 5.38 8.17
C TRP A 76 9.22 6.79 7.84
N GLY A 77 9.78 6.96 6.65
CA GLY A 77 10.30 8.23 6.14
C GLY A 77 9.41 8.84 5.06
N GLY A 78 9.83 9.98 4.51
CA GLY A 78 9.23 10.50 3.28
C GLY A 78 9.42 9.55 2.08
N PRO A 79 8.69 9.75 0.97
CA PRO A 79 8.61 8.80 -0.14
C PRO A 79 9.89 8.66 -0.99
N GLY A 80 10.97 9.38 -0.64
CA GLY A 80 12.19 9.43 -1.45
C GLY A 80 11.89 9.93 -2.86
N ASP A 81 12.35 9.18 -3.87
CA ASP A 81 12.14 9.50 -5.28
C ASP A 81 10.78 9.05 -5.84
N PHE A 82 9.95 8.38 -5.03
CA PHE A 82 8.64 7.90 -5.46
C PHE A 82 7.71 9.09 -5.77
N ARG A 83 7.19 9.13 -6.99
CA ARG A 83 6.32 10.22 -7.47
C ARG A 83 4.86 9.85 -7.28
N THR A 84 4.14 10.64 -6.49
CA THR A 84 2.69 10.51 -6.26
C THR A 84 2.09 11.88 -5.94
N HIS A 85 0.79 12.02 -6.18
CA HIS A 85 -0.01 13.16 -5.74
C HIS A 85 -0.61 12.97 -4.33
N GLY A 86 -0.66 11.73 -3.85
CA GLY A 86 -1.18 11.39 -2.52
C GLY A 86 -0.14 11.58 -1.42
N SER A 87 -0.61 11.56 -0.17
CA SER A 87 0.29 11.46 0.98
C SER A 87 1.00 10.12 0.94
N ALA A 88 2.30 10.09 1.21
CA ALA A 88 3.07 8.86 1.14
C ALA A 88 4.20 8.81 2.16
N VAL A 89 4.51 7.59 2.60
CA VAL A 89 5.67 7.27 3.43
C VAL A 89 6.38 6.02 2.92
N SER A 90 7.68 5.91 3.16
CA SER A 90 8.48 4.76 2.73
C SER A 90 9.32 4.19 3.85
N LYS A 91 9.55 2.88 3.80
CA LYS A 91 10.42 2.15 4.74
C LYS A 91 10.98 0.93 4.02
N GLN A 92 12.29 0.67 4.13
CA GLN A 92 12.91 -0.57 3.62
C GLN A 92 12.53 -0.93 2.15
N GLY A 93 12.48 0.08 1.28
CA GLY A 93 12.18 -0.11 -0.15
C GLY A 93 10.70 -0.23 -0.52
N VAL A 94 9.78 -0.27 0.46
CA VAL A 94 8.33 -0.14 0.19
C VAL A 94 7.86 1.28 0.37
N THR A 95 6.83 1.67 -0.40
CA THR A 95 6.16 2.96 -0.29
C THR A 95 4.66 2.76 -0.11
N ALA A 96 4.10 3.32 0.96
CA ALA A 96 2.66 3.37 1.21
C ALA A 96 2.11 4.72 0.77
N VAL A 97 1.07 4.70 -0.06
CA VAL A 97 0.34 5.87 -0.56
C VAL A 97 -1.07 5.84 0.03
N PHE A 98 -1.54 6.99 0.51
CA PHE A 98 -2.80 7.15 1.20
C PHE A 98 -3.76 7.93 0.31
N ASP A 99 -4.90 7.32 0.01
CA ASP A 99 -5.94 7.91 -0.83
C ASP A 99 -7.11 8.35 0.05
N PRO A 100 -7.43 9.65 0.11
CA PRO A 100 -8.56 10.13 0.90
C PRO A 100 -9.89 9.67 0.32
N TYR A 101 -10.88 9.52 1.18
CA TYR A 101 -12.25 9.21 0.76
C TYR A 101 -12.82 10.30 -0.15
N SER A 102 -13.41 9.89 -1.27
CA SER A 102 -14.11 10.75 -2.21
C SER A 102 -15.62 10.51 -2.11
N PRO A 103 -16.40 11.46 -1.57
CA PRO A 103 -17.86 11.33 -1.52
C PRO A 103 -18.51 11.38 -2.90
N VAL A 104 -17.83 11.96 -3.89
CA VAL A 104 -18.32 12.04 -5.28
C VAL A 104 -18.27 10.67 -5.96
N GLN A 105 -17.18 9.93 -5.77
CA GLN A 105 -16.98 8.61 -6.35
C GLN A 105 -17.51 7.48 -5.44
N ASN A 106 -17.86 7.83 -4.20
CA ASN A 106 -18.14 6.89 -3.11
C ASN A 106 -17.05 5.80 -3.01
N SER A 107 -15.79 6.23 -3.06
CA SER A 107 -14.60 5.37 -3.12
C SER A 107 -13.41 6.07 -2.45
N GLY A 108 -12.29 5.35 -2.31
CA GLY A 108 -11.10 5.84 -1.60
C GLY A 108 -11.10 5.42 -0.14
N GLY A 109 -10.40 6.17 0.71
CA GLY A 109 -10.19 5.76 2.11
C GLY A 109 -9.38 4.47 2.17
N SER A 110 -8.28 4.44 1.43
CA SER A 110 -7.47 3.24 1.20
C SER A 110 -5.98 3.53 1.31
N ILE A 111 -5.20 2.47 1.46
CA ILE A 111 -3.73 2.53 1.46
C ILE A 111 -3.22 1.60 0.37
N THR A 112 -2.42 2.12 -0.56
CA THR A 112 -1.74 1.31 -1.57
C THR A 112 -0.26 1.22 -1.25
N ILE A 113 0.25 0.00 -1.11
CA ILE A 113 1.64 -0.30 -0.77
C ILE A 113 2.33 -0.85 -2.02
N TYR A 114 3.39 -0.19 -2.44
CA TYR A 114 4.22 -0.58 -3.58
C TYR A 114 5.55 -1.15 -3.10
N GLY A 115 5.89 -2.33 -3.62
CA GLY A 115 7.19 -2.97 -3.42
C GLY A 115 8.25 -2.46 -4.37
N GLU A 116 9.44 -3.05 -4.25
CA GLU A 116 10.57 -2.72 -5.12
C GLU A 116 10.42 -3.34 -6.51
N CYS A 117 10.83 -2.58 -7.53
CA CYS A 117 10.93 -3.04 -8.91
C CYS A 117 12.17 -3.91 -9.14
N LYS A 118 12.22 -5.10 -8.52
CA LYS A 118 13.39 -6.00 -8.55
C LYS A 118 13.06 -7.45 -8.91
N ASP A 119 11.80 -7.79 -9.13
CA ASP A 119 11.41 -9.13 -9.59
C ASP A 119 11.56 -9.23 -11.11
N MET A 120 12.57 -9.97 -11.56
CA MET A 120 12.86 -10.20 -12.98
C MET A 120 12.21 -11.48 -13.54
N THR A 121 11.46 -12.19 -12.72
CA THR A 121 11.02 -13.57 -13.01
C THR A 121 9.51 -13.68 -13.26
N THR A 122 8.70 -12.83 -12.63
CA THR A 122 7.28 -12.67 -12.99
C THR A 122 7.15 -12.33 -14.48
N LYS A 123 6.10 -12.87 -15.11
CA LYS A 123 5.91 -12.80 -16.58
C LYS A 123 4.75 -11.93 -17.02
N ALA A 124 3.83 -11.62 -16.12
CA ALA A 124 2.65 -10.84 -16.42
C ALA A 124 2.11 -10.17 -15.15
N ASN A 125 1.36 -9.10 -15.35
CA ASN A 125 0.54 -8.50 -14.31
C ASN A 125 -0.49 -9.52 -13.81
N THR A 126 -0.88 -9.40 -12.54
CA THR A 126 -1.95 -10.24 -11.98
C THR A 126 -3.13 -9.39 -11.56
N LEU A 127 -4.32 -9.98 -11.62
CA LEU A 127 -5.50 -9.39 -10.98
C LEU A 127 -5.32 -9.41 -9.44
N PRO A 128 -5.95 -8.49 -8.71
CA PRO A 128 -5.92 -8.50 -7.26
C PRO A 128 -6.54 -9.79 -6.69
N GLU A 129 -5.80 -10.46 -5.81
CA GLU A 129 -6.26 -11.62 -5.04
C GLU A 129 -6.40 -11.25 -3.55
N PRO A 130 -7.46 -11.71 -2.85
CA PRO A 130 -7.62 -11.42 -1.42
C PRO A 130 -6.44 -11.95 -0.60
N ILE A 131 -5.97 -11.13 0.35
CA ILE A 131 -5.01 -11.56 1.38
C ILE A 131 -5.82 -12.10 2.57
N PRO A 132 -5.57 -13.35 3.01
CA PRO A 132 -6.20 -13.91 4.20
C PRO A 132 -5.99 -13.03 5.45
N GLN A 133 -7.01 -12.92 6.31
CA GLN A 133 -6.99 -12.02 7.47
C GLN A 133 -5.89 -12.34 8.49
N ASP A 134 -5.55 -13.62 8.66
CA ASP A 134 -4.42 -14.09 9.48
C ASP A 134 -3.06 -13.62 8.93
N GLN A 135 -3.00 -13.22 7.66
CA GLN A 135 -1.81 -12.61 7.06
C GLN A 135 -1.70 -11.09 7.31
N LEU A 136 -2.72 -10.47 7.91
CA LEU A 136 -2.77 -9.03 8.22
C LEU A 136 -2.81 -8.74 9.73
N ALA A 137 -2.99 -9.76 10.58
CA ALA A 137 -3.10 -9.66 12.04
C ALA A 137 -1.76 -9.59 12.78
#